data_AF-A0A496R7I0-F1
#
_entry.id   AF-A0A496R7I0-F1
#
_cell.length_a   1.000
_cell.length_b   1.000
_cell.length_c   1.000
_cell.angle_alpha   90.00
_cell.angle_beta   90.00
_cell.angle_gamma   90.00
#
_symmetry.space_group_name_H-M   'P 1'
#
loop_
_entity.id
_entity.type
_entity.pdbx_description
1 polymer ?
#
loop_
_entity_poly.entity_id
_entity_poly.type
_entity_poly.pdbx_seq_one_letter_code
_entity_poly.pdbx_strand_id
1 'polypeptide(L)'
;MNFFKADQVIGDRIKLAVTNPGHMQGTVHPGNGSVTQDQGFGKLVTKAINGANDAVQQSAALTEQYITDPDSVDVHDVTIAMSEANLAVSLTKSVVDNALKAYREIINIR
;
A
#
# COMPACT_ATOMS: atom_id res chain seq x y z
N MET A 1 18.89 24.90 -36.13
CA MET A 1 19.01 23.48 -35.68
C MET A 1 17.60 22.92 -35.61
N ASN A 2 17.30 21.87 -36.36
CA ASN A 2 15.99 21.21 -36.32
C ASN A 2 15.98 20.20 -35.16
N PHE A 3 15.14 20.44 -34.15
CA PHE A 3 14.93 19.50 -33.06
C PHE A 3 13.75 18.59 -33.42
N PHE A 4 13.94 17.27 -33.29
CA PHE A 4 12.88 16.28 -33.51
C PHE A 4 11.87 16.32 -32.36
N LYS A 5 10.59 16.18 -32.66
CA LYS A 5 9.51 16.11 -31.66
C LYS A 5 9.51 14.72 -30.98
N ALA A 6 9.02 14.63 -29.74
CA ALA A 6 9.10 13.41 -28.92
C ALA A 6 8.38 12.19 -29.51
N ASP A 7 7.41 12.42 -30.39
CA ASP A 7 6.68 11.41 -31.17
C ASP A 7 7.47 10.87 -32.37
N GLN A 8 8.53 11.57 -32.78
CA GLN A 8 9.39 11.21 -33.92
C GLN A 8 10.63 10.41 -33.50
N VAL A 9 10.83 10.20 -32.20
CA VAL A 9 11.97 9.44 -31.66
C VAL A 9 11.51 8.04 -31.29
N ILE A 10 11.61 7.12 -32.24
CA ILE A 10 11.48 5.69 -31.97
C ILE A 10 12.89 5.15 -31.78
N GLY A 11 13.26 4.85 -30.53
CA GLY A 11 14.53 4.24 -30.21
C GLY A 11 14.68 2.86 -30.85
N ASP A 12 15.91 2.49 -31.19
CA ASP A 12 16.20 1.20 -31.81
C ASP A 12 15.93 0.07 -30.80
N ARG A 13 15.01 -0.85 -31.15
CA ARG A 13 14.66 -2.00 -30.31
C ARG A 13 15.56 -3.16 -30.66
N ILE A 14 16.73 -3.21 -30.04
CA ILE A 14 17.66 -4.33 -30.22
C ILE A 14 17.08 -5.57 -29.54
N LYS A 15 16.68 -6.57 -30.34
CA LYS A 15 16.28 -7.88 -29.83
C LYS A 15 17.55 -8.65 -29.45
N LEU A 16 17.80 -8.78 -28.16
CA LEU A 16 18.91 -9.61 -27.67
C LEU A 16 18.54 -11.08 -27.85
N ALA A 17 19.26 -11.79 -28.72
CA ALA A 17 19.13 -13.23 -28.84
C ALA A 17 19.87 -13.91 -27.68
N VAL A 18 19.17 -14.76 -26.93
CA VAL A 18 19.80 -15.57 -25.88
C VAL A 18 20.53 -16.73 -26.56
N THR A 19 21.86 -16.70 -26.54
CA THR A 19 22.71 -17.72 -27.18
C THR A 19 23.14 -18.85 -26.23
N ASN A 20 22.90 -18.71 -24.92
CA ASN A 20 23.30 -19.69 -23.91
C ASN A 20 22.07 -20.25 -23.15
N PRO A 21 21.89 -21.58 -23.09
CA PRO A 21 20.75 -22.22 -22.41
C PRO A 21 20.69 -22.02 -20.89
N GLY A 22 21.75 -21.53 -20.24
CA GLY A 22 21.76 -21.20 -18.81
C GLY A 22 21.26 -19.80 -18.45
N HIS A 23 20.86 -18.99 -19.43
CA HIS A 23 20.37 -17.64 -19.17
C HIS A 23 18.89 -17.67 -18.76
N MET A 24 18.60 -17.28 -17.51
CA MET A 24 17.23 -17.03 -17.10
C MET A 24 16.76 -15.76 -17.80
N GLN A 25 15.84 -15.91 -18.76
CA GLN A 25 15.14 -14.77 -19.34
C GLN A 25 14.43 -14.06 -18.19
N GLY A 26 14.98 -12.91 -17.77
CA GLY A 26 14.29 -12.06 -16.82
C GLY A 26 12.90 -11.81 -17.40
N THR A 27 11.86 -12.16 -16.64
CA THR A 27 10.52 -11.72 -16.96
C THR A 27 10.58 -10.20 -16.94
N VAL A 28 10.72 -9.59 -18.11
CA VAL A 28 10.27 -8.21 -18.29
C VAL A 28 8.81 -8.32 -17.89
N HIS A 29 8.46 -7.81 -16.71
CA HIS A 29 7.06 -7.68 -16.34
C HIS A 29 6.41 -7.04 -17.56
N PRO A 30 5.52 -7.74 -18.28
CA PRO A 30 4.75 -7.07 -19.30
C PRO A 30 4.13 -5.92 -18.53
N GLY A 31 4.31 -4.68 -18.99
CA GLY A 31 3.58 -3.53 -18.48
C GLY A 31 2.09 -3.70 -18.82
N ASN A 32 1.48 -4.75 -18.29
CA ASN A 32 0.07 -5.05 -18.35
C ASN A 32 -0.51 -4.62 -17.03
N GLY A 33 -0.81 -3.35 -17.03
CA GLY A 33 -1.48 -2.62 -15.99
C GLY A 33 -1.42 -1.19 -16.42
N SER A 34 -2.22 -0.82 -17.43
CA SER A 34 -2.91 0.46 -17.34
C SER A 34 -3.36 0.53 -15.88
N VAL A 35 -2.71 1.39 -15.08
CA VAL A 35 -3.15 1.63 -13.72
C VAL A 35 -4.56 2.13 -13.91
N THR A 36 -5.53 1.23 -13.77
CA THR A 36 -6.93 1.59 -13.85
C THR A 36 -7.06 2.65 -12.80
N GLN A 37 -7.39 3.86 -13.22
CA GLN A 37 -7.51 5.04 -12.37
C GLN A 37 -8.52 4.81 -11.21
N ASP A 38 -9.23 3.68 -11.24
CA ASP A 38 -10.07 3.05 -10.21
C ASP A 38 -9.33 2.52 -8.95
N GLN A 39 -8.00 2.50 -8.92
CA GLN A 39 -7.19 2.32 -7.70
C GLN A 39 -6.62 3.67 -7.24
N GLY A 40 -7.44 4.73 -7.28
CA GLY A 40 -7.02 6.05 -6.82
C GLY A 40 -6.52 6.04 -5.38
N PHE A 41 -5.58 6.93 -5.05
CA PHE A 41 -5.03 7.12 -3.70
C PHE A 41 -6.14 7.15 -2.63
N GLY A 42 -7.26 7.82 -2.90
CA GLY A 42 -8.41 7.85 -1.99
C GLY A 42 -8.95 6.46 -1.65
N LYS A 43 -9.06 5.55 -2.61
CA LYS A 43 -9.52 4.18 -2.38
C LYS A 43 -8.53 3.37 -1.53
N LEU A 44 -7.22 3.57 -1.75
CA LEU A 44 -6.18 2.95 -0.92
C LEU A 44 -6.21 3.49 0.52
N VAL A 45 -6.40 4.79 0.69
CA VAL A 45 -6.54 5.43 2.00
C VAL A 45 -7.79 4.95 2.72
N THR A 46 -8.95 4.94 2.05
CA THR A 46 -10.19 4.41 2.63
C THR A 46 -10.04 2.94 3.02
N LYS A 47 -9.39 2.12 2.17
CA LYS A 47 -9.10 0.72 2.51
C LYS A 47 -8.19 0.61 3.73
N ALA A 48 -7.16 1.45 3.85
CA ALA A 48 -6.25 1.44 5.00
C ALA A 48 -6.95 1.87 6.31
N ILE A 49 -7.80 2.91 6.25
CA ILE A 49 -8.60 3.36 7.39
C ILE A 49 -9.56 2.25 7.84
N ASN A 50 -10.24 1.60 6.89
CA ASN A 50 -11.13 0.48 7.20
C ASN A 50 -10.33 -0.69 7.82
N GLY A 51 -9.16 -1.02 7.29
CA GLY A 51 -8.30 -2.06 7.87
C GLY A 51 -7.84 -1.75 9.30
N ALA A 52 -7.55 -0.48 9.62
CA ALA A 52 -7.23 -0.09 10.99
C ALA A 52 -8.46 -0.21 11.92
N ASN A 53 -9.66 0.12 11.43
CA ASN A 53 -10.90 -0.08 12.18
C ASN A 53 -11.16 -1.57 12.43
N ASP A 54 -10.96 -2.42 11.43
CA ASP A 54 -11.12 -3.88 11.56
C ASP A 54 -10.16 -4.44 12.61
N ALA A 55 -8.89 -3.98 12.63
CA ALA A 55 -7.91 -4.39 13.64
C ALA A 55 -8.34 -4.01 15.07
N VAL A 56 -8.89 -2.81 15.26
CA VAL A 56 -9.46 -2.37 16.56
C VAL A 56 -10.63 -3.25 16.97
N GLN A 57 -11.51 -3.57 16.03
CA GLN A 57 -12.70 -4.37 16.29
C GLN A 57 -12.35 -5.83 16.63
N GLN A 58 -11.35 -6.39 15.95
CA GLN A 58 -10.80 -7.71 16.24
C GLN A 58 -10.14 -7.76 17.63
N SER A 59 -9.35 -6.74 17.99
CA SER A 59 -8.76 -6.64 19.33
C SER A 59 -9.83 -6.56 20.42
N ALA A 60 -10.90 -5.80 20.19
CA ALA A 60 -12.03 -5.72 21.13
C ALA A 60 -12.74 -7.07 21.28
N ALA A 61 -13.00 -7.78 20.19
CA ALA A 61 -13.63 -9.10 20.20
C ALA A 61 -12.79 -10.14 20.97
N LEU A 62 -11.47 -10.17 20.74
CA LEU A 62 -10.56 -11.07 21.45
C LEU A 62 -10.49 -10.74 22.95
N THR A 63 -10.55 -9.45 23.30
CA THR A 63 -10.59 -9.01 24.70
C THR A 63 -11.90 -9.44 25.38
N GLU A 64 -13.04 -9.27 24.70
CA GLU A 64 -14.35 -9.69 25.20
C GLU A 64 -14.43 -11.21 25.38
N GLN A 65 -13.88 -11.96 24.42
CA GLN A 65 -13.82 -13.42 24.48
C GLN A 65 -12.92 -13.89 25.62
N TYR A 66 -11.77 -13.25 25.86
CA TYR A 66 -10.92 -13.54 27.00
C TYR A 66 -11.59 -13.26 28.36
N ILE A 67 -12.40 -12.20 28.45
CA ILE A 67 -13.16 -11.89 29.68
C ILE A 67 -14.29 -12.90 29.91
N THR A 68 -14.94 -13.36 28.85
CA THR A 68 -16.11 -14.25 28.91
C THR A 68 -15.74 -15.73 29.05
N ASP A 69 -14.67 -16.15 28.38
CA ASP A 69 -14.15 -17.52 28.35
C ASP A 69 -12.61 -17.51 28.33
N PRO A 70 -11.96 -17.42 29.50
CA PRO A 70 -10.51 -17.28 29.60
C PRO A 70 -9.73 -18.51 29.13
N ASP A 71 -10.36 -19.68 29.02
CA ASP A 71 -9.71 -20.91 28.54
C ASP A 71 -9.81 -21.07 27.01
N SER A 72 -10.65 -20.26 26.35
CA SER A 72 -10.86 -20.31 24.89
C SER A 72 -9.84 -19.50 24.09
N VAL A 73 -9.05 -18.62 24.71
CA VAL A 73 -8.15 -17.69 24.01
C VAL A 73 -6.85 -17.48 24.79
N ASP A 74 -5.70 -17.52 24.10
CA ASP A 74 -4.41 -17.24 24.73
C ASP A 74 -4.29 -15.73 25.03
N VAL A 75 -3.87 -15.38 26.24
CA VAL A 75 -3.59 -14.00 26.68
C VAL A 75 -2.58 -13.28 25.76
N HIS A 76 -1.66 -14.02 25.13
CA HIS A 76 -0.71 -13.47 24.16
C HIS A 76 -1.42 -13.02 22.88
N ASP A 77 -2.41 -13.75 22.39
CA ASP A 77 -3.14 -13.39 21.17
C ASP A 77 -3.94 -12.10 21.37
N VAL A 78 -4.54 -11.93 22.55
CA VAL A 78 -5.21 -10.68 22.93
C VAL A 78 -4.22 -9.52 22.95
N THR A 79 -3.04 -9.73 23.54
CA THR A 79 -2.01 -8.70 23.66
C THR A 79 -1.41 -8.33 22.30
N ILE A 80 -1.18 -9.32 21.43
CA ILE A 80 -0.70 -9.12 20.06
C ILE A 80 -1.75 -8.34 19.27
N ALA A 81 -3.02 -8.74 19.32
CA ALA A 81 -4.10 -8.04 18.64
C ALA A 81 -4.26 -6.60 19.13
N MET A 82 -4.15 -6.36 20.45
CA MET A 82 -4.14 -5.01 21.03
C MET A 82 -2.94 -4.18 20.54
N SER A 83 -1.77 -4.79 20.43
CA SER A 83 -0.55 -4.11 19.94
C SER A 83 -0.67 -3.76 18.46
N GLU A 84 -1.20 -4.69 17.65
CA GLU A 84 -1.46 -4.51 16.23
C GLU A 84 -2.49 -3.40 15.99
N ALA A 85 -3.60 -3.40 16.73
CA ALA A 85 -4.62 -2.36 16.65
C ALA A 85 -4.05 -0.97 16.97
N ASN A 86 -3.28 -0.84 18.06
CA ASN A 86 -2.63 0.42 18.43
C ASN A 86 -1.64 0.90 17.35
N LEU A 87 -0.83 -0.01 16.80
CA LEU A 87 0.09 0.30 15.70
C LEU A 87 -0.66 0.77 14.46
N ALA A 88 -1.70 0.04 14.03
CA ALA A 88 -2.50 0.37 12.85
C ALA A 88 -3.15 1.76 12.97
N VAL A 89 -3.70 2.08 14.14
CA VAL A 89 -4.29 3.40 14.42
C VAL A 89 -3.22 4.49 14.41
N SER A 90 -2.07 4.27 15.07
CA SER A 90 -0.99 5.27 15.14
C SER A 90 -0.39 5.58 13.76
N LEU A 91 -0.26 4.57 12.90
CA LEU A 91 0.21 4.70 11.54
C LEU A 91 -0.80 5.47 10.69
N THR A 92 -2.08 5.09 10.77
CA THR A 92 -3.17 5.76 10.05
C THR A 92 -3.23 7.24 10.42
N LYS A 93 -3.14 7.57 11.72
CA LYS A 93 -3.08 8.95 12.20
C LYS A 93 -1.89 9.70 11.58
N SER A 94 -0.70 9.11 11.59
CA SER A 94 0.50 9.72 11.02
C SER A 94 0.33 10.01 9.52
N VAL A 95 -0.31 9.12 8.76
CA VAL A 95 -0.59 9.33 7.33
C VAL A 95 -1.58 10.49 7.13
N VAL A 96 -2.66 10.51 7.90
CA VAL A 96 -3.68 11.59 7.85
C VAL A 96 -3.08 12.94 8.20
N ASP A 97 -2.24 13.01 9.24
CA ASP A 97 -1.57 14.24 9.66
C ASP A 97 -0.64 14.78 8.56
N ASN A 98 0.12 13.89 7.90
CA ASN A 98 0.98 14.27 6.77
C ASN A 98 0.15 14.72 5.55
N ALA A 99 -0.96 14.05 5.25
CA ALA A 99 -1.86 14.47 4.17
C ALA A 99 -2.46 15.86 4.43
N LEU A 100 -2.89 16.14 5.66
CA LEU A 100 -3.40 17.44 6.06
C LEU A 100 -2.32 18.52 5.99
N LYS A 101 -1.08 18.19 6.40
CA LYS A 101 0.06 19.10 6.29
C LYS A 101 0.35 19.46 4.83
N ALA A 102 0.41 18.47 3.94
CA ALA A 102 0.62 18.69 2.51
C ALA A 102 -0.50 19.54 1.89
N TYR A 103 -1.76 19.29 2.28
CA TYR A 103 -2.88 20.11 1.83
C TYR A 103 -2.76 21.57 2.27
N ARG A 104 -2.39 21.81 3.54
CA ARG A 104 -2.15 23.17 4.05
C ARG A 104 -1.01 23.85 3.31
N GLU A 105 0.08 23.13 3.03
CA GLU A 105 1.23 23.66 2.30
C GLU A 105 0.87 24.08 0.88
N ILE A 106 0.10 23.27 0.14
CA ILE A 106 -0.38 23.62 -1.21
C ILE A 106 -1.23 24.89 -1.21
N ILE A 107 -2.10 25.07 -0.23
CA ILE A 107 -2.99 26.25 -0.15
C ILE A 107 -2.24 27.50 0.32
N ASN A 108 -1.30 27.35 1.26
CA ASN A 108 -0.57 28.48 1.85
C ASN A 108 0.55 29.01 0.93
N ILE A 109 0.86 28.31 -0.16
CA ILE A 109 1.77 28.77 -1.24
C ILE A 109 1.09 29.84 -2.14
N ARG A 110 -0.21 30.09 -1.99
CA ARG A 110 -0.96 31.12 -2.72
C ARG A 110 -1.05 32.43 -1.95
#